data_AF-A0A821D0I5-F1
#
_entry.id   AF-A0A821D0I5-F1
#
_cell.length_a   1.000
_cell.length_b   1.000
_cell.length_c   1.000
_cell.angle_alpha   90.00
_cell.angle_beta   90.00
_cell.angle_gamma   90.00
#
_symmetry.space_group_name_H-M   'P 1'
#
loop_
_entity.id
_entity.type
_entity.pdbx_description
1 polymer ?
#
loop_
_entity_poly.entity_id
_entity_poly.type
_entity_poly.pdbx_seq_one_letter_code
_entity_poly.pdbx_strand_id
1 'polypeptide(L)'
;CLPALRLLRQMIQIWLQDVHSYTNIFADMQLNHFYRLLQSTKSLLYEPALKRTIQVFMRKLLVQLLVELPRIGSTTIYGNLNKIILATKRWSLIDTRLYIKVILEHLQLKDLISTICSELISIYHCL
;
A
#
# COMPACT_ATOMS: atom_id res chain seq x y z
N CYS A 1 20.47 14.17 -15.86
CA CYS A 1 19.28 13.78 -15.07
C CYS A 1 19.40 12.39 -14.42
N LEU A 2 19.90 11.37 -15.13
CA LEU A 2 20.07 10.00 -14.59
C LEU A 2 20.86 9.87 -13.26
N PRO A 3 21.95 10.64 -13.00
CA PRO A 3 22.71 10.54 -11.75
C PRO A 3 21.90 10.98 -10.52
N ALA A 4 21.13 12.06 -10.64
CA ALA A 4 20.28 12.56 -9.57
C ALA A 4 19.17 11.55 -9.22
N LEU A 5 18.56 10.91 -10.24
CA LEU A 5 17.53 9.89 -10.03
C LEU A 5 18.11 8.60 -9.41
N ARG A 6 19.36 8.24 -9.74
CA ARG A 6 20.07 7.13 -9.09
C ARG A 6 20.33 7.41 -7.61
N LEU A 7 20.80 8.61 -7.27
CA LEU A 7 20.99 9.04 -5.88
C LEU A 7 19.65 9.02 -5.11
N LEU A 8 18.59 9.55 -5.73
CA LEU A 8 17.24 9.53 -5.17
C LEU A 8 16.77 8.11 -4.84
N ARG A 9 16.96 7.17 -5.78
CA ARG A 9 16.64 5.75 -5.57
C ARG A 9 17.42 5.16 -4.40
N GLN A 10 18.71 5.46 -4.31
CA GLN A 10 19.55 4.97 -3.22
C GLN A 10 19.11 5.53 -1.86
N MET A 11 18.74 6.81 -1.79
CA MET A 11 18.21 7.43 -0.58
C MET A 11 16.91 6.77 -0.12
N ILE A 12 15.97 6.51 -1.05
CA ILE A 12 14.71 5.82 -0.75
C ILE A 12 14.98 4.40 -0.22
N GLN A 13 15.93 3.68 -0.84
CA GLN A 13 16.30 2.32 -0.39
C GLN A 13 16.84 2.33 1.04
N ILE A 14 17.69 3.30 1.38
CA ILE A 14 18.23 3.46 2.75
C ILE A 14 17.09 3.75 3.73
N TRP A 15 16.21 4.70 3.43
CA TRP A 15 15.08 5.01 4.32
C TRP A 15 14.13 3.83 4.49
N LEU A 16 13.83 3.07 3.43
CA LEU A 16 13.00 1.86 3.53
C LEU A 16 13.65 0.80 4.42
N GLN A 17 14.96 0.60 4.28
CA GLN A 17 15.71 -0.30 5.13
C GLN A 17 15.70 0.16 6.59
N ASP A 18 15.82 1.47 6.83
CA ASP A 18 15.83 2.06 8.16
C ASP A 18 14.47 1.98 8.86
N VAL A 19 13.37 2.16 8.11
CA VAL A 19 12.02 1.95 8.63
C VAL A 19 11.82 0.48 9.00
N HIS A 20 12.22 -0.44 8.13
CA HIS A 20 12.00 -1.87 8.35
C HIS A 20 12.87 -2.44 9.49
N SER A 21 14.15 -2.06 9.53
CA SER A 21 15.13 -2.64 10.46
C SER A 21 15.15 -1.94 11.82
N TYR A 22 14.92 -0.63 11.84
CA TYR A 22 15.13 0.21 13.02
C TYR A 22 13.87 0.94 13.49
N THR A 23 12.71 0.73 12.83
CA THR A 23 11.46 1.46 13.11
C THR A 23 11.68 2.98 13.18
N ASN A 24 12.56 3.50 12.30
CA ASN A 24 12.99 4.89 12.35
C ASN A 24 11.89 5.84 11.85
N ILE A 25 11.28 6.58 12.79
CA ILE A 25 10.19 7.53 12.51
C ILE A 25 10.67 8.67 11.58
N PHE A 26 11.93 9.08 11.66
CA PHE A 26 12.47 10.10 10.77
C PHE A 26 12.58 9.60 9.33
N ALA A 27 13.01 8.36 9.13
CA ALA A 27 13.03 7.75 7.80
C ALA A 27 11.62 7.63 7.21
N ASP A 28 10.63 7.27 8.04
CA ASP A 28 9.22 7.23 7.62
C ASP A 28 8.67 8.62 7.24
N MET A 29 8.98 9.65 8.04
CA MET A 29 8.63 11.04 7.71
C MET A 29 9.25 11.49 6.39
N GLN A 30 10.52 11.11 6.12
CA GLN A 30 11.17 11.47 4.86
C GLN A 30 10.58 10.74 3.65
N LEU A 31 10.23 9.46 3.78
CA LEU A 31 9.52 8.73 2.74
C LEU A 31 8.17 9.37 2.41
N ASN A 32 7.39 9.72 3.43
CA ASN A 32 6.11 10.40 3.25
C ASN A 32 6.26 11.77 2.58
N HIS A 33 7.24 12.58 3.02
CA HIS A 33 7.51 13.89 2.43
C HIS A 33 7.93 13.75 0.96
N PHE A 34 8.79 12.78 0.67
CA PHE A 34 9.26 12.49 -0.68
C PHE A 34 8.12 12.05 -1.62
N TYR A 35 7.25 11.13 -1.17
CA TYR A 35 6.06 10.72 -1.91
C TYR A 35 5.12 11.89 -2.22
N ARG A 36 4.96 12.82 -1.27
CA ARG A 36 4.18 14.05 -1.46
C ARG A 36 4.82 14.99 -2.47
N LEU A 37 6.14 15.17 -2.42
CA LEU A 37 6.90 16.01 -3.36
C LEU A 37 6.77 15.50 -4.80
N LEU A 38 6.79 14.18 -5.01
CA LEU A 38 6.61 13.57 -6.33
C LEU A 38 5.23 13.82 -6.95
N GLN A 39 4.20 13.98 -6.12
CA GLN A 39 2.83 14.19 -6.59
C GLN A 39 2.48 15.64 -6.84
N SER A 40 3.17 16.57 -6.17
CA SER A 40 2.95 18.00 -6.27
C SER A 40 3.47 18.56 -7.60
N THR A 41 2.58 19.20 -8.36
CA THR A 41 2.94 19.89 -9.62
C THR A 41 3.76 21.17 -9.40
N LYS A 42 3.87 21.64 -8.16
CA LYS A 42 4.65 22.83 -7.76
C LYS A 42 6.07 22.48 -7.29
N SER A 43 6.42 21.19 -7.27
CA SER A 43 7.76 20.74 -6.86
C SER A 43 8.78 20.99 -7.97
N LEU A 44 9.99 21.42 -7.60
CA LEU A 44 11.12 21.54 -8.52
C LEU A 44 11.55 20.19 -9.11
N LEU A 45 11.16 19.09 -8.47
CA LEU A 45 11.40 17.71 -8.90
C LEU A 45 10.18 17.09 -9.60
N TYR A 46 9.21 17.91 -10.02
CA TYR A 46 8.02 17.41 -10.70
C TYR A 46 8.36 16.90 -12.11
N GLU A 47 8.30 15.57 -12.28
CA GLU A 47 8.41 14.92 -13.58
C GLU A 47 7.07 14.22 -13.94
N PRO A 48 6.36 14.68 -14.99
CA PRO A 48 5.07 14.10 -15.39
C PRO A 48 5.12 12.61 -15.72
N ALA A 49 6.24 12.16 -16.32
CA ALA A 49 6.44 10.75 -16.68
C ALA A 49 6.57 9.86 -15.44
N LEU A 50 7.30 10.31 -14.42
CA LEU A 50 7.44 9.61 -13.15
C LEU A 50 6.10 9.53 -12.41
N LYS A 51 5.36 10.65 -12.33
CA LYS A 51 4.02 10.66 -11.72
C LYS A 51 3.06 9.69 -12.40
N ARG A 52 3.01 9.69 -13.74
CA ARG A 52 2.19 8.72 -14.50
C ARG A 52 2.60 7.28 -14.22
N THR A 53 3.91 7.01 -14.18
CA THR A 53 4.43 5.66 -13.94
C THR A 53 4.00 5.13 -12.57
N ILE A 54 4.14 5.95 -11.53
CA ILE A 54 3.68 5.62 -10.17
C ILE A 54 2.16 5.40 -10.15
N GLN A 55 1.38 6.28 -10.78
CA GLN A 55 -0.08 6.13 -10.84
C GLN A 55 -0.51 4.84 -11.55
N VAL A 56 0.13 4.49 -12.66
CA VAL A 56 -0.13 3.24 -13.39
C VAL A 56 0.23 2.03 -12.52
N PHE A 57 1.38 2.06 -11.85
CA PHE A 57 1.80 0.98 -10.96
C PHE A 57 0.83 0.79 -9.79
N MET A 58 0.46 1.86 -9.09
CA MET A 58 -0.52 1.83 -7.99
C MET A 58 -1.88 1.30 -8.45
N ARG A 59 -2.33 1.70 -9.64
CA ARG A 59 -3.60 1.20 -10.21
C ARG A 59 -3.52 -0.28 -10.56
N LYS A 60 -2.40 -0.74 -11.14
CA LYS A 60 -2.19 -2.15 -11.45
C LYS A 60 -2.18 -3.00 -10.18
N LEU A 61 -1.49 -2.55 -9.14
CA LEU A 61 -1.49 -3.20 -7.83
C LEU A 61 -2.89 -3.28 -7.23
N LEU A 62 -3.66 -2.17 -7.26
CA LEU A 62 -5.05 -2.17 -6.78
C LEU A 62 -5.90 -3.20 -7.53
N VAL A 63 -5.82 -3.22 -8.86
CA VAL A 63 -6.59 -4.19 -9.68
C VAL A 63 -6.18 -5.62 -9.35
N GLN A 64 -4.88 -5.90 -9.23
CA GLN A 64 -4.39 -7.22 -8.86
C GLN A 64 -4.93 -7.63 -7.48
N LEU A 65 -4.93 -6.74 -6.50
CA LEU A 65 -5.44 -7.01 -5.17
C LEU A 65 -6.96 -7.26 -5.17
N LEU A 66 -7.73 -6.46 -5.93
CA LEU A 66 -9.17 -6.65 -6.10
C LEU A 66 -9.54 -7.97 -6.81
N VAL A 67 -8.66 -8.51 -7.66
CA VAL A 67 -8.85 -9.82 -8.30
C VAL A 67 -8.52 -10.96 -7.34
N GLU A 68 -7.54 -10.78 -6.45
CA GLU A 68 -7.10 -11.80 -5.51
C GLU A 68 -8.06 -11.97 -4.32
N LEU A 69 -8.66 -10.87 -3.85
CA LEU A 69 -9.60 -10.89 -2.73
C LEU A 69 -10.78 -11.88 -2.92
N PRO A 70 -11.50 -11.90 -4.06
CA PRO A 70 -12.53 -12.90 -4.35
C PRO A 70 -12.01 -14.34 -4.41
N ARG A 71 -10.77 -14.57 -4.84
CA ARG A 71 -10.17 -15.93 -4.91
C ARG A 71 -10.01 -16.54 -3.53
N ILE A 72 -9.83 -15.71 -2.51
CA ILE A 72 -9.72 -16.10 -1.09
C ILE A 72 -11.13 -16.18 -0.44
N GLY A 73 -12.19 -15.95 -1.22
CA GLY A 73 -13.58 -16.01 -0.76
C GLY A 73 -14.10 -14.72 -0.13
N SER A 74 -13.41 -13.59 -0.31
CA SER A 74 -13.86 -12.29 0.20
C SER A 74 -14.64 -11.52 -0.86
N THR A 75 -15.74 -10.88 -0.47
CA THR A 75 -16.54 -10.03 -1.36
C THR A 75 -16.13 -8.58 -1.21
N THR A 76 -15.60 -7.95 -2.26
CA THR A 76 -15.22 -6.53 -2.20
C THR A 76 -16.41 -5.64 -2.51
N ILE A 77 -16.76 -4.73 -1.61
CA ILE A 77 -17.85 -3.75 -1.79
C ILE A 77 -17.31 -2.47 -2.44
N TYR A 78 -16.13 -2.03 -1.99
CA TYR A 78 -15.52 -0.78 -2.43
C TYR A 78 -14.00 -0.91 -2.42
N GLY A 79 -13.35 -0.27 -3.39
CA GLY A 79 -11.89 -0.20 -3.44
C GLY A 79 -11.41 1.06 -4.13
N ASN A 80 -10.56 1.81 -3.44
CA ASN A 80 -9.75 2.87 -4.02
C ASN A 80 -8.28 2.68 -3.59
N LEU A 81 -7.38 3.56 -4.05
CA LEU A 81 -5.94 3.45 -3.77
C LEU A 81 -5.59 3.57 -2.28
N ASN A 82 -6.49 4.08 -1.45
CA ASN A 82 -6.26 4.39 -0.04
C ASN A 82 -7.08 3.51 0.91
N LYS A 83 -8.15 2.86 0.45
CA LYS A 83 -9.11 2.11 1.25
C LYS A 83 -9.81 1.05 0.42
N ILE A 84 -9.90 -0.15 0.99
CA ILE A 84 -10.71 -1.25 0.47
C ILE A 84 -11.69 -1.68 1.56
N ILE A 85 -12.93 -1.94 1.18
CA ILE A 85 -14.00 -2.39 2.07
C ILE A 85 -14.45 -3.77 1.61
N LEU A 86 -14.34 -4.74 2.51
CA LEU A 86 -14.74 -6.12 2.29
C LEU A 86 -16.04 -6.39 3.05
N ALA A 87 -16.97 -7.09 2.40
CA ALA A 87 -18.08 -7.77 3.06
C ALA A 87 -17.59 -9.13 3.58
N THR A 88 -17.79 -9.38 4.87
CA THR A 88 -17.59 -10.69 5.49
C THR A 88 -18.96 -11.29 5.83
N LYS A 89 -19.14 -12.60 5.65
CA LYS A 89 -20.37 -13.32 6.03
C LYS A 89 -20.33 -13.84 7.48
N ARG A 90 -19.49 -13.24 8.32
CA ARG A 90 -19.21 -13.69 9.70
C ARG A 90 -19.96 -12.82 10.68
N TRP A 91 -20.56 -13.44 11.70
CA TRP A 91 -21.42 -12.75 12.67
C TRP A 91 -20.63 -12.30 13.91
N SER A 92 -19.55 -13.02 14.25
CA SER A 92 -18.67 -12.67 15.36
C SER A 92 -17.53 -11.73 14.92
N LEU A 93 -17.23 -10.75 15.78
CA LEU A 93 -16.07 -9.87 15.62
C LEU A 93 -14.75 -10.64 15.67
N ILE A 94 -14.67 -11.68 16.49
CA ILE A 94 -13.48 -12.52 16.65
C ILE A 94 -13.21 -13.29 15.35
N ASP A 95 -14.23 -13.93 14.80
CA ASP A 95 -14.13 -14.67 13.55
C ASP A 95 -13.80 -13.75 12.38
N THR A 96 -14.37 -12.54 12.37
CA THR A 96 -14.06 -11.52 11.36
C THR A 96 -12.60 -11.10 11.43
N ARG A 97 -12.06 -10.87 12.64
CA ARG A 97 -10.67 -10.50 12.84
C ARG A 97 -9.70 -11.62 12.41
N LEU A 98 -10.01 -12.87 12.76
CA LEU A 98 -9.21 -14.03 12.34
C LEU A 98 -9.24 -14.20 10.82
N TYR A 99 -10.41 -14.06 10.21
CA TYR A 99 -10.56 -14.13 8.76
C TYR A 99 -9.72 -13.06 8.03
N ILE A 100 -9.76 -11.82 8.52
CA ILE A 100 -8.95 -10.73 7.96
C ILE A 100 -7.45 -11.02 8.14
N LYS A 101 -7.04 -11.54 9.30
CA LYS A 101 -5.65 -11.92 9.55
C LYS A 101 -5.14 -12.95 8.54
N VAL A 102 -5.94 -13.99 8.26
CA VAL A 102 -5.60 -15.01 7.25
C VAL A 102 -5.49 -14.40 5.85
N ILE A 103 -6.39 -13.47 5.49
CA ILE A 103 -6.28 -12.75 4.21
C ILE A 103 -4.96 -11.97 4.15
N LEU A 104 -4.62 -11.22 5.21
CA LEU A 104 -3.39 -10.43 5.26
C LEU A 104 -2.14 -11.31 5.13
N GLU A 105 -2.08 -12.44 5.85
CA GLU A 105 -1.00 -13.42 5.74
C GLU A 105 -0.88 -13.98 4.30
N HIS A 106 -2.02 -14.32 3.67
CA HIS A 106 -2.03 -14.80 2.29
C HIS A 106 -1.58 -13.74 1.28
N LEU A 107 -1.92 -12.46 1.49
CA LEU A 107 -1.48 -11.36 0.64
C LEU A 107 0.03 -11.09 0.81
N GLN A 108 0.59 -11.29 2.01
CA GLN A 108 2.02 -11.14 2.28
C GLN A 108 2.87 -12.21 1.59
N LEU A 109 2.33 -13.40 1.30
CA LEU A 109 3.03 -14.45 0.55
C LEU A 109 3.23 -14.13 -0.95
N LYS A 110 2.56 -13.09 -1.47
CA LYS A 110 2.71 -12.69 -2.87
C LYS A 110 3.72 -11.56 -3.01
N ASP A 111 4.85 -11.82 -3.66
CA ASP A 111 6.01 -10.91 -3.80
C ASP A 111 5.67 -9.45 -4.20
N LEU A 112 4.67 -9.24 -5.06
CA LEU A 112 4.26 -7.90 -5.52
C LEU A 112 3.33 -7.17 -4.56
N ILE A 113 2.63 -7.90 -3.68
CA ILE A 113 1.64 -7.37 -2.73
C ILE A 113 2.25 -7.26 -1.34
N SER A 114 3.26 -8.07 -1.02
CA SER A 114 4.00 -8.07 0.24
C SER A 114 4.63 -6.70 0.57
N THR A 115 4.91 -5.89 -0.45
CA THR A 115 5.45 -4.53 -0.30
C THR A 115 4.42 -3.52 0.25
N ILE A 116 3.14 -3.89 0.29
CA ILE A 116 2.05 -3.03 0.75
C ILE A 116 1.75 -3.34 2.22
N CYS A 117 2.01 -2.38 3.10
CA CYS A 117 1.58 -2.48 4.49
C CYS A 117 0.07 -2.29 4.56
N SER A 118 -0.67 -3.39 4.64
CA SER A 118 -2.13 -3.39 4.75
C SER A 118 -2.51 -3.65 6.20
N GLU A 119 -2.97 -2.61 6.90
CA GLU A 119 -3.49 -2.73 8.26
C GLU A 119 -5.02 -2.72 8.28
N LEU A 120 -5.62 -3.46 9.20
CA LEU A 120 -7.06 -3.43 9.43
C LEU A 120 -7.44 -2.11 10.12
N ILE A 121 -8.10 -1.21 9.39
CA ILE A 121 -8.45 0.12 9.90
C ILE A 121 -9.75 0.10 10.71
N SER A 122 -10.80 -0.62 10.28
CA SER A 122 -12.11 -0.64 10.97
C SER A 122 -12.97 -1.84 10.59
N ILE A 123 -13.75 -2.36 11.53
CA ILE A 123 -14.81 -3.36 11.30
C ILE A 123 -16.16 -2.67 11.46
N TYR A 124 -17.04 -2.82 10.46
CA TYR A 124 -18.41 -2.30 10.52
C TYR A 124 -19.36 -3.48 10.75
N HIS A 125 -20.14 -3.44 11.82
CA HIS A 125 -21.25 -4.37 12.05
C HIS A 125 -22.54 -3.67 11.63
N CYS A 126 -23.24 -4.23 10.64
CA CYS A 126 -24.56 -3.75 10.26
C CYS A 126 -25.56 -4.42 11.21
N LEU A 127 -26.14 -3.63 12.12
CA LEU A 127 -27.25 -4.03 13.00
C LEU A 127 -28.53 -4.27 12.19
#